data_AF-A0AAV1GL58-F1
#
_entry.id   AF-A0AAV1GL58-F1
#
_cell.length_a   1.000
_cell.length_b   1.000
_cell.length_c   1.000
_cell.angle_alpha   90.00
_cell.angle_beta   90.00
_cell.angle_gamma   90.00
#
_symmetry.space_group_name_H-M   'P 1'
#
loop_
_entity.id
_entity.type
_entity.pdbx_description
1 polymer ?
#
loop_
_entity_poly.entity_id
_entity_poly.type
_entity_poly.pdbx_seq_one_letter_code
_entity_poly.pdbx_strand_id
1 'polypeptide(L)'
;MMLDYFLLPLSPLFLTLSSGPLYSQDRILQAMGNVTLAFHLLCERSDPSSPWLAYIRSLPQDYETPLYFQQEEVQLLLGTQAIQDILSQYKNTARQYAYFYKLLQTHPAASRLPLKDGFTFDDYRWAVSSVMTRQNQIPTEDGSRVTLALIPLWDMCNHTNGLITTGYNLEDDRCECVALQDYKENEQIYIFYGTRSNAEFVIHNGFFFQENAHDRVKVKLGVSKSERLYAMKAEVLARAGIPASCIFALHCNEPPISAQLLAFLRVFCMTEEELKEYLMGDGAASKIFTLGNSEFPVSWENEIKLWTFLETRAALLLKSYKTTSEEDRSLLEKPDLSLHSRMAIQLRLAEKQILEKASVSGRAKRLHFEKKLQEDAPLPRYEESDIALLENSESKLPIILRQLEEEEGQEVPEEEQSLLLNGGKEVFGMKMKTDRVEEEQKEVGGDTDLDSMEKGQREAAELTASRTEDKKE
;
A
#
# COMPACT_ATOMS: atom_id res chain seq x y z
N MET A 1 35.00 -7.81 -21.37
CA MET A 1 34.31 -6.59 -20.91
C MET A 1 34.83 -6.31 -19.52
N MET A 2 35.60 -5.24 -19.34
CA MET A 2 35.85 -4.73 -17.99
C MET A 2 34.50 -4.23 -17.48
N LEU A 3 33.96 -4.87 -16.44
CA LEU A 3 32.97 -4.22 -15.60
C LEU A 3 33.72 -3.06 -14.95
N ASP A 4 33.51 -1.84 -15.41
CA ASP A 4 34.07 -0.67 -14.77
C ASP A 4 33.34 -0.50 -13.43
N TYR A 5 33.94 -1.05 -12.38
CA TYR A 5 33.44 -0.98 -11.00
C TYR A 5 33.59 0.45 -10.50
N PHE A 6 32.50 1.22 -10.57
CA PHE A 6 32.42 2.48 -9.84
C PHE A 6 32.05 2.19 -8.37
N LEU A 7 32.96 1.59 -7.61
CA LEU A 7 32.75 1.37 -6.17
C LEU A 7 32.86 2.73 -5.47
N LEU A 8 31.72 3.27 -5.04
CA LEU A 8 31.67 4.37 -4.08
C LEU A 8 31.63 3.74 -2.68
N PRO A 9 32.74 3.69 -1.93
CA PRO A 9 32.68 3.34 -0.52
C PRO A 9 31.96 4.48 0.23
N LEU A 10 30.75 4.21 0.70
CA LEU A 10 29.90 5.20 1.36
C LEU A 10 29.99 5.02 2.89
N SER A 11 30.72 5.91 3.57
CA SER A 11 30.64 6.14 5.02
C SER A 11 30.81 7.65 5.26
N PRO A 12 29.99 8.36 6.08
CA PRO A 12 29.14 7.91 7.20
C PRO A 12 27.63 7.81 6.88
N LEU A 13 26.97 6.82 7.49
CA LEU A 13 25.51 6.65 7.44
C LEU A 13 24.83 7.51 8.51
N PHE A 14 23.63 8.00 8.21
CA PHE A 14 22.77 8.68 9.19
C PHE A 14 21.77 7.66 9.74
N LEU A 15 22.07 7.09 10.91
CA LEU A 15 21.29 6.01 11.51
C LEU A 15 20.34 6.52 12.59
N THR A 16 19.30 5.75 12.88
CA THR A 16 18.41 6.04 14.00
C THR A 16 19.15 6.07 15.35
N LEU A 17 18.93 7.13 16.12
CA LEU A 17 19.45 7.29 17.47
C LEU A 17 18.69 6.37 18.44
N SER A 18 19.13 5.13 18.59
CA SER A 18 18.50 4.12 19.45
C SER A 18 18.84 4.25 20.96
N SER A 19 19.45 5.37 21.37
CA SER A 19 20.01 5.55 22.73
C SER A 19 19.65 6.86 23.43
N GLY A 20 18.63 7.59 22.96
CA GLY A 20 18.16 8.83 23.60
C GLY A 20 17.24 8.61 24.82
N PRO A 21 17.30 9.45 25.88
CA PRO A 21 16.40 9.36 27.03
C PRO A 21 14.90 9.45 26.70
N LEU A 22 14.54 10.17 25.62
CA LEU A 22 13.17 10.24 25.13
C LEU A 22 12.79 8.97 24.34
N TYR A 23 13.68 8.45 23.50
CA TYR A 23 13.47 7.22 22.74
C TYR A 23 13.17 6.03 23.65
N SER A 24 13.91 5.87 24.75
CA SER A 24 13.68 4.76 25.70
C SER A 24 12.36 4.84 26.48
N GLN A 25 11.65 5.97 26.42
CA GLN A 25 10.40 6.22 27.17
C GLN A 25 9.17 6.42 26.28
N ASP A 26 9.35 6.65 24.98
CA ASP A 26 8.27 6.86 24.03
C ASP A 26 8.01 5.63 23.15
N ARG A 27 6.78 5.10 23.17
CA ARG A 27 6.41 3.89 22.44
C ARG A 27 6.38 4.10 20.92
N ILE A 28 6.05 5.31 20.45
CA ILE A 28 5.98 5.60 19.02
C ILE A 28 7.40 5.60 18.45
N LEU A 29 8.35 6.23 19.14
CA LEU A 29 9.76 6.22 18.73
C LEU A 29 10.35 4.80 18.72
N GLN A 30 9.98 3.94 19.68
CA GLN A 30 10.45 2.55 19.73
C GLN A 30 9.89 1.66 18.61
N ALA A 31 8.62 1.85 18.26
CA ALA A 31 7.97 1.04 17.24
C ALA A 31 8.27 1.55 15.82
N MET A 32 8.32 2.88 15.63
CA MET A 32 8.35 3.49 14.30
C MET A 32 9.73 4.05 13.97
N GLY A 33 10.59 3.23 13.38
CA GLY A 33 11.96 3.63 13.01
C GLY A 33 12.03 4.84 12.07
N ASN A 34 11.06 5.00 11.16
CA ASN A 34 10.96 6.14 10.25
C ASN A 34 10.65 7.46 11.00
N VAL A 35 9.77 7.42 11.99
CA VAL A 35 9.47 8.57 12.85
C VAL A 35 10.69 8.92 13.69
N THR A 36 11.37 7.92 14.25
CA THR A 36 12.63 8.12 14.98
C THR A 36 13.71 8.75 14.11
N LEU A 37 13.85 8.32 12.85
CA LEU A 37 14.81 8.89 11.91
C LEU A 37 14.48 10.36 11.60
N ALA A 38 13.18 10.72 11.50
CA ALA A 38 12.76 12.10 11.29
C ALA A 38 13.07 12.98 12.51
N PHE A 39 12.85 12.47 13.73
CA PHE A 39 13.22 13.17 14.96
C PHE A 39 14.73 13.35 15.09
N HIS A 40 15.49 12.31 14.77
CA HIS A 40 16.95 12.38 14.77
C HIS A 40 17.43 13.46 13.80
N LEU A 41 16.90 13.48 12.57
CA LEU A 41 17.22 14.48 11.55
C LEU A 41 16.98 15.91 12.05
N LEU A 42 15.87 16.17 12.75
CA LEU A 42 15.57 17.47 13.32
C LEU A 42 16.50 17.88 14.46
N CYS A 43 16.83 16.93 15.35
CA CYS A 43 17.77 17.17 16.44
C CYS A 43 19.15 17.55 15.91
N GLU A 44 19.68 16.77 14.96
CA GLU A 44 20.98 17.00 14.33
C GLU A 44 21.00 18.29 13.49
N ARG A 45 19.89 18.61 12.82
CA ARG A 45 19.73 19.89 12.11
C ARG A 45 19.85 21.09 13.04
N SER A 46 19.39 20.95 14.28
CA SER A 46 19.39 22.01 15.28
C SER A 46 20.70 22.10 16.06
N ASP A 47 21.60 21.12 15.93
CA ASP A 47 22.90 21.12 16.59
C ASP A 47 24.00 21.65 15.63
N PRO A 48 24.56 22.84 15.88
CA PRO A 48 25.64 23.40 15.06
C PRO A 48 26.93 22.56 15.05
N SER A 49 27.10 21.65 16.01
CA SER A 49 28.25 20.76 16.14
C SER A 49 28.02 19.37 15.54
N SER A 50 26.84 19.12 14.97
CA SER A 50 26.50 17.83 14.37
C SER A 50 27.48 17.44 13.26
N PRO A 51 28.03 16.20 13.27
CA PRO A 51 28.90 15.73 12.20
C PRO A 51 28.15 15.56 10.86
N TRP A 52 26.81 15.43 10.90
CA TRP A 52 25.98 15.27 9.71
C TRP A 52 25.50 16.61 9.13
N LEU A 53 25.90 17.75 9.68
CA LEU A 53 25.41 19.06 9.26
C LEU A 53 25.69 19.35 7.77
N ALA A 54 26.78 18.83 7.22
CA ALA A 54 27.08 18.95 5.78
C ALA A 54 26.03 18.25 4.91
N TYR A 55 25.66 17.01 5.28
CA TYR A 55 24.60 16.26 4.62
C TYR A 55 23.25 16.97 4.79
N ILE A 56 22.90 17.34 6.02
CA ILE A 56 21.62 17.99 6.34
C ILE A 56 21.45 19.32 5.57
N ARG A 57 22.52 20.10 5.42
CA ARG A 57 22.50 21.35 4.64
C ARG A 57 22.39 21.11 3.13
N SER A 58 22.75 19.92 2.64
CA SER A 58 22.62 19.55 1.23
C SER A 58 21.22 19.03 0.87
N LEU A 59 20.40 18.69 1.87
CA LEU A 59 19.03 18.24 1.65
C LEU A 59 18.14 19.36 1.05
N PRO A 60 17.12 18.99 0.24
CA PRO A 60 16.11 19.93 -0.22
C PRO A 60 15.45 20.67 0.95
N GLN A 61 15.11 21.95 0.75
CA GLN A 61 14.35 22.73 1.72
C GLN A 61 12.84 22.41 1.65
N ASP A 62 12.36 22.03 0.47
CA ASP A 62 10.98 21.66 0.19
C ASP A 62 10.94 20.37 -0.64
N TYR A 63 9.77 19.71 -0.63
CA TYR A 63 9.53 18.47 -1.35
C TYR A 63 8.20 18.57 -2.10
N GLU A 64 8.03 17.65 -3.05
CA GLU A 64 6.84 17.55 -3.89
C GLU A 64 5.92 16.40 -3.44
N THR A 65 6.04 15.96 -2.18
CA THR A 65 5.15 14.95 -1.60
C THR A 65 3.74 15.53 -1.43
N PRO A 66 2.69 14.69 -1.35
CA PRO A 66 1.32 15.20 -1.22
C PRO A 66 1.12 16.14 -0.04
N LEU A 67 1.94 16.07 1.02
CA LEU A 67 1.94 16.99 2.17
C LEU A 67 2.16 18.48 1.81
N TYR A 68 2.66 18.75 0.61
CA TYR A 68 2.90 20.10 0.07
C TYR A 68 1.83 20.54 -0.94
N PHE A 69 0.91 19.64 -1.30
CA PHE A 69 -0.15 19.95 -2.26
C PHE A 69 -1.17 20.92 -1.66
N GLN A 70 -1.68 21.80 -2.50
CA GLN A 70 -2.83 22.63 -2.18
C GLN A 70 -4.12 21.82 -2.26
N GLN A 71 -5.18 22.34 -1.64
CA GLN A 71 -6.48 21.67 -1.60
C GLN A 71 -7.02 21.37 -3.00
N GLU A 72 -6.88 22.30 -3.94
CA GLU A 72 -7.34 22.18 -5.32
C GLU A 72 -6.59 21.07 -6.07
N GLU A 73 -5.31 20.87 -5.75
CA GLU A 73 -4.44 19.86 -6.35
C GLU A 73 -4.83 18.46 -5.86
N VAL A 74 -5.12 18.31 -4.55
CA VAL A 74 -5.64 17.06 -3.99
C VAL A 74 -7.05 16.75 -4.52
N GLN A 75 -7.88 17.76 -4.78
CA GLN A 75 -9.21 17.57 -5.34
C GLN A 75 -9.21 16.89 -6.72
N LEU A 76 -8.13 17.05 -7.50
CA LEU A 76 -7.94 16.39 -8.79
C LEU A 76 -7.89 14.87 -8.68
N LEU A 77 -7.54 14.34 -7.50
CA LEU A 77 -7.43 12.91 -7.20
C LEU A 77 -8.71 12.31 -6.61
N LEU A 78 -9.78 13.08 -6.45
CA LEU A 78 -11.04 12.54 -5.93
C LEU A 78 -11.63 11.47 -6.87
N GLY A 79 -11.82 10.26 -6.34
CA GLY A 79 -12.32 9.10 -7.09
C GLY A 79 -11.22 8.16 -7.59
N THR A 80 -9.94 8.49 -7.35
CA THR A 80 -8.79 7.61 -7.58
C THR A 80 -8.61 6.62 -6.43
N GLN A 81 -7.73 5.64 -6.61
CA GLN A 81 -7.34 4.74 -5.52
C GLN A 81 -6.33 5.40 -4.57
N ALA A 82 -5.41 6.22 -5.09
CA ALA A 82 -4.36 6.89 -4.33
C ALA A 82 -4.87 7.88 -3.26
N ILE A 83 -6.08 8.45 -3.43
CA ILE A 83 -6.59 9.51 -2.54
C ILE A 83 -6.69 9.08 -1.08
N GLN A 84 -7.03 7.82 -0.79
CA GLN A 84 -7.14 7.34 0.59
C GLN A 84 -5.78 7.31 1.29
N ASP A 85 -4.74 6.92 0.55
CA ASP A 85 -3.36 6.86 1.06
C ASP A 85 -2.84 8.30 1.30
N ILE A 86 -3.16 9.25 0.42
CA ILE A 86 -2.82 10.68 0.58
C ILE A 86 -3.51 11.29 1.81
N LEU A 87 -4.82 11.09 1.96
CA LEU A 87 -5.56 11.61 3.11
C LEU A 87 -5.06 10.98 4.43
N SER A 88 -4.70 9.69 4.39
CA SER A 88 -4.10 9.00 5.53
C SER A 88 -2.73 9.58 5.88
N GLN A 89 -1.89 9.88 4.89
CA GLN A 89 -0.58 10.53 5.10
C GLN A 89 -0.75 11.88 5.82
N TYR A 90 -1.62 12.77 5.31
CA TYR A 90 -1.93 14.05 5.95
C TYR A 90 -2.41 13.88 7.40
N LYS A 91 -3.38 13.00 7.62
CA LYS A 91 -3.94 12.75 8.95
C LYS A 91 -2.89 12.19 9.92
N ASN A 92 -2.04 11.30 9.45
CA ASN A 92 -1.00 10.66 10.26
C ASN A 92 0.10 11.67 10.62
N THR A 93 0.60 12.45 9.67
CA THR A 93 1.60 13.49 9.91
C THR A 93 1.08 14.56 10.87
N ALA A 94 -0.16 15.05 10.70
CA ALA A 94 -0.75 16.03 11.60
C ALA A 94 -0.95 15.47 13.03
N ARG A 95 -1.40 14.21 13.14
CA ARG A 95 -1.57 13.53 14.43
C ARG A 95 -0.23 13.33 15.15
N GLN A 96 0.79 12.89 14.43
CA GLN A 96 2.13 12.71 14.97
C GLN A 96 2.74 14.05 15.40
N TYR A 97 2.64 15.10 14.57
CA TYR A 97 3.09 16.44 14.96
C TYR A 97 2.44 16.90 16.27
N ALA A 98 1.11 16.85 16.37
CA ALA A 98 0.40 17.29 17.58
C ALA A 98 0.79 16.45 18.81
N TYR A 99 0.99 15.14 18.64
CA TYR A 99 1.46 14.25 19.68
C TYR A 99 2.84 14.66 20.18
N PHE A 100 3.82 14.78 19.28
CA PHE A 100 5.19 15.08 19.66
C PHE A 100 5.38 16.52 20.12
N TYR A 101 4.62 17.46 19.57
CA TYR A 101 4.60 18.83 20.08
C TYR A 101 4.21 18.83 21.56
N LYS A 102 3.13 18.13 21.94
CA LYS A 102 2.75 17.99 23.35
C LYS A 102 3.83 17.26 24.15
N LEU A 103 4.38 16.15 23.63
CA LEU A 103 5.41 15.36 24.30
C LEU A 103 6.64 16.21 24.64
N LEU A 104 7.15 16.99 23.69
CA LEU A 104 8.32 17.86 23.86
C LEU A 104 8.08 18.93 24.95
N GLN A 105 6.85 19.43 25.07
CA GLN A 105 6.49 20.42 26.08
C GLN A 105 6.29 19.83 27.49
N THR A 106 5.78 18.60 27.59
CA THR A 106 5.38 18.01 28.89
C THR A 106 6.37 17.00 29.47
N HIS A 107 7.18 16.34 28.64
CA HIS A 107 7.96 15.19 29.06
C HIS A 107 9.34 15.61 29.59
N PRO A 108 9.75 15.24 30.82
CA PRO A 108 11.04 15.66 31.40
C PRO A 108 12.25 15.24 30.56
N ALA A 109 12.21 14.06 29.93
CA ALA A 109 13.30 13.57 29.09
C ALA A 109 13.51 14.39 27.80
N ALA A 110 12.51 15.17 27.37
CA ALA A 110 12.61 16.08 26.23
C ALA A 110 13.24 17.44 26.60
N SER A 111 13.46 17.71 27.89
CA SER A 111 13.93 19.01 28.39
C SER A 111 15.26 19.49 27.82
N ARG A 112 16.11 18.56 27.36
CA ARG A 112 17.45 18.83 26.80
C ARG A 112 17.48 18.74 25.27
N LEU A 113 16.35 18.41 24.64
CA LEU A 113 16.31 18.33 23.18
C LEU A 113 16.25 19.73 22.59
N PRO A 114 16.99 20.00 21.49
CA PRO A 114 16.97 21.30 20.85
C PRO A 114 15.58 21.67 20.29
N LEU A 115 14.73 20.65 20.05
CA LEU A 115 13.35 20.81 19.57
C LEU A 115 12.38 21.39 20.61
N LYS A 116 12.79 21.51 21.88
CA LYS A 116 11.90 22.01 22.94
C LYS A 116 11.52 23.47 22.74
N ASP A 117 12.47 24.29 22.29
CA ASP A 117 12.32 25.74 22.17
C ASP A 117 11.78 26.13 20.77
N GLY A 118 11.82 25.21 19.80
CA GLY A 118 11.32 25.42 18.45
C GLY A 118 11.03 24.08 17.75
N PHE A 119 9.74 23.77 17.59
CA PHE A 119 9.26 22.63 16.81
C PHE A 119 7.93 23.00 16.14
N THR A 120 7.98 23.26 14.84
CA THR A 120 6.83 23.68 14.04
C THR A 120 6.28 22.53 13.19
N PHE A 121 5.07 22.71 12.66
CA PHE A 121 4.51 21.75 11.71
C PHE A 121 5.36 21.65 10.44
N ASP A 122 5.92 22.77 9.97
CA ASP A 122 6.78 22.78 8.78
C ASP A 122 8.08 22.01 9.01
N ASP A 123 8.68 22.12 10.21
CA ASP A 123 9.84 21.30 10.59
C ASP A 123 9.50 19.81 10.52
N TYR A 124 8.37 19.42 11.11
CA TYR A 124 7.96 18.02 11.12
C TYR A 124 7.62 17.51 9.72
N ARG A 125 6.87 18.30 8.93
CA ARG A 125 6.55 17.99 7.52
C ARG A 125 7.82 17.80 6.71
N TRP A 126 8.79 18.70 6.85
CA TRP A 126 10.08 18.61 6.17
C TRP A 126 10.83 17.34 6.57
N ALA A 127 10.89 17.02 7.86
CA ALA A 127 11.63 15.87 8.36
C ALA A 127 11.03 14.54 7.88
N VAL A 128 9.71 14.36 8.00
CA VAL A 128 9.07 13.13 7.52
C VAL A 128 9.15 13.00 6.00
N SER A 129 9.13 14.12 5.26
CA SER A 129 9.30 14.13 3.80
C SER A 129 10.73 13.78 3.39
N SER A 130 11.72 14.31 4.10
CA SER A 130 13.13 13.94 3.93
C SER A 130 13.34 12.44 4.15
N VAL A 131 12.75 11.88 5.20
CA VAL A 131 12.85 10.45 5.51
C VAL A 131 12.11 9.60 4.47
N MET A 132 10.83 9.86 4.19
CA MET A 132 10.08 8.98 3.29
C MET A 132 10.64 8.96 1.86
N THR A 133 11.23 10.06 1.40
CA THR A 133 11.77 10.19 0.04
C THR A 133 13.18 9.59 -0.10
N ARG A 134 13.92 9.35 1.00
CA ARG A 134 15.35 8.99 0.98
C ARG A 134 15.78 7.86 1.93
N GLN A 135 14.89 7.34 2.77
CA GLN A 135 15.23 6.27 3.71
C GLN A 135 15.49 4.93 3.01
N ASN A 136 16.41 4.16 3.58
CA ASN A 136 16.79 2.83 3.11
C ASN A 136 16.82 1.86 4.28
N GLN A 137 16.51 0.60 4.01
CA GLN A 137 16.76 -0.49 4.94
C GLN A 137 18.15 -1.05 4.71
N ILE A 138 18.93 -1.17 5.79
CA ILE A 138 20.26 -1.77 5.78
C ILE A 138 20.35 -2.78 6.94
N PRO A 139 21.21 -3.81 6.84
CA PRO A 139 21.49 -4.66 7.98
C PRO A 139 22.15 -3.87 9.12
N THR A 140 21.96 -4.31 10.36
CA THR A 140 22.72 -3.83 11.51
C THR A 140 24.18 -4.29 11.43
N GLU A 141 25.09 -3.67 12.19
CA GLU A 141 26.53 -4.00 12.20
C GLU A 141 26.81 -5.49 12.46
N ASP A 142 25.95 -6.16 13.22
CA ASP A 142 26.02 -7.60 13.53
C ASP A 142 25.33 -8.50 12.49
N GLY A 143 24.70 -7.92 11.46
CA GLY A 143 23.94 -8.60 10.41
C GLY A 143 22.65 -9.27 10.89
N SER A 144 22.25 -9.10 12.16
CA SER A 144 21.16 -9.87 12.76
C SER A 144 19.76 -9.30 12.49
N ARG A 145 19.68 -8.01 12.18
CA ARG A 145 18.43 -7.26 12.01
C ARG A 145 18.59 -6.24 10.90
N VAL A 146 17.47 -5.64 10.50
CA VAL A 146 17.46 -4.47 9.61
C VAL A 146 17.18 -3.19 10.39
N THR A 147 17.73 -2.07 9.93
CA THR A 147 17.48 -0.73 10.46
C THR A 147 17.27 0.27 9.33
N LEU A 148 16.63 1.40 9.64
CA LEU A 148 16.43 2.49 8.69
C LEU A 148 17.59 3.50 8.77
N ALA A 149 18.06 3.90 7.60
CA ALA A 149 19.17 4.83 7.44
C ALA A 149 18.89 5.86 6.33
N LEU A 150 19.48 7.05 6.46
CA LEU A 150 19.74 7.91 5.30
C LEU A 150 21.20 7.71 4.87
N ILE A 151 21.45 7.67 3.56
CA ILE A 151 22.75 7.35 2.98
C ILE A 151 23.25 8.58 2.23
N PRO A 152 24.03 9.47 2.89
CA PRO A 152 24.53 10.68 2.25
C PRO A 152 25.31 10.40 0.97
N LEU A 153 25.36 11.39 0.07
CA LEU A 153 25.97 11.33 -1.26
C LEU A 153 25.21 10.42 -2.23
N TRP A 154 25.04 9.14 -1.90
CA TRP A 154 24.37 8.17 -2.77
C TRP A 154 22.91 8.53 -3.03
N ASP A 155 22.19 8.99 -2.01
CA ASP A 155 20.78 9.36 -2.12
C ASP A 155 20.52 10.58 -3.03
N MET A 156 21.56 11.25 -3.53
CA MET A 156 21.47 12.28 -4.56
C MET A 156 21.22 11.72 -5.96
N CYS A 157 21.44 10.42 -6.19
CA CYS A 157 21.20 9.78 -7.47
C CYS A 157 19.70 9.68 -7.74
N ASN A 158 19.24 10.13 -8.91
CA ASN A 158 17.83 10.07 -9.28
C ASN A 158 17.41 8.69 -9.80
N HIS A 159 16.10 8.48 -9.88
CA HIS A 159 15.49 7.24 -10.37
C HIS A 159 15.53 7.10 -11.90
N THR A 160 15.80 5.89 -12.39
CA THR A 160 15.43 5.41 -13.74
C THR A 160 15.08 3.92 -13.69
N ASN A 161 14.43 3.37 -14.72
CA ASN A 161 14.13 1.93 -14.81
C ASN A 161 15.41 1.08 -14.83
N GLY A 162 15.38 -0.08 -14.19
CA GLY A 162 16.54 -0.98 -14.15
C GLY A 162 16.37 -2.10 -13.13
N LEU A 163 17.50 -2.55 -12.58
CA LEU A 163 17.57 -3.49 -11.46
C LEU A 163 18.30 -2.82 -10.30
N ILE A 164 18.08 -3.31 -9.08
CA ILE A 164 18.79 -2.79 -7.91
C ILE A 164 20.27 -3.17 -8.04
N THR A 165 21.14 -2.17 -8.10
CA THR A 165 22.60 -2.32 -8.18
C THR A 165 23.33 -1.77 -6.96
N THR A 166 22.60 -1.52 -5.88
CA THR A 166 23.14 -1.08 -4.59
C THR A 166 22.92 -2.16 -3.56
N GLY A 167 23.97 -2.49 -2.82
CA GLY A 167 23.94 -3.46 -1.72
C GLY A 167 24.71 -2.96 -0.50
N TYR A 168 24.56 -3.65 0.62
CA TYR A 168 25.36 -3.41 1.82
C TYR A 168 26.46 -4.46 1.92
N ASN A 169 27.71 -4.00 2.03
CA ASN A 169 28.85 -4.87 2.31
C ASN A 169 29.09 -4.88 3.82
N LEU A 170 28.72 -5.99 4.47
CA LEU A 170 28.88 -6.19 5.92
C LEU A 170 30.36 -6.34 6.34
N GLU A 171 31.23 -6.86 5.47
CA GLU A 171 32.65 -7.05 5.81
C GLU A 171 33.39 -5.72 5.92
N ASP A 172 33.07 -4.79 5.01
CA ASP A 172 33.67 -3.45 4.95
C ASP A 172 32.81 -2.36 5.63
N ASP A 173 31.67 -2.74 6.23
CA ASP A 173 30.67 -1.87 6.89
C ASP A 173 30.31 -0.61 6.08
N ARG A 174 29.88 -0.83 4.82
CA ARG A 174 29.56 0.27 3.90
C ARG A 174 28.52 -0.10 2.86
N CYS A 175 27.82 0.92 2.35
CA CYS A 175 27.01 0.77 1.15
C CYS A 175 27.90 0.78 -0.09
N GLU A 176 27.61 -0.12 -1.03
CA GLU A 176 28.28 -0.21 -2.33
C GLU A 176 27.24 -0.12 -3.44
N CYS A 177 27.48 0.78 -4.39
CA CYS A 177 26.67 0.92 -5.59
C CYS A 177 27.55 0.63 -6.79
N VAL A 178 27.10 -0.27 -7.67
CA VAL A 178 27.70 -0.42 -9.00
C VAL A 178 26.84 0.30 -10.03
N ALA A 179 27.47 0.76 -11.11
CA ALA A 179 26.78 1.49 -12.17
C ALA A 179 25.65 0.63 -12.77
N LEU A 180 24.45 1.20 -12.85
CA LEU A 180 23.28 0.53 -13.43
C LEU A 180 23.47 0.23 -14.92
N GLN A 181 24.19 1.11 -15.61
CA GLN A 181 24.51 1.07 -17.02
C GLN A 181 25.79 1.88 -17.28
N ASP A 182 26.31 1.84 -18.49
CA ASP A 182 27.42 2.71 -18.90
C ASP A 182 26.99 4.18 -18.86
N TYR A 183 27.80 5.03 -18.22
CA TYR A 183 27.60 6.48 -18.17
C TYR A 183 28.79 7.19 -18.82
N LYS A 184 28.52 8.09 -19.77
CA LYS A 184 29.58 8.93 -20.36
C LYS A 184 29.88 10.12 -19.46
N GLU A 185 31.02 10.76 -19.72
CA GLU A 185 31.37 12.02 -19.09
C GLU A 185 30.23 13.05 -19.27
N ASN A 186 29.83 13.70 -18.17
CA ASN A 186 28.74 14.67 -18.08
C ASN A 186 27.32 14.09 -18.25
N GLU A 187 27.14 12.77 -18.31
CA GLU A 187 25.81 12.15 -18.18
C GLU A 187 25.41 12.05 -16.69
N GLN A 188 24.13 12.25 -16.41
CA GLN A 188 23.60 12.06 -15.07
C GLN A 188 23.64 10.57 -14.70
N ILE A 189 24.17 10.29 -13.52
CA ILE A 189 24.15 8.95 -12.94
C ILE A 189 22.79 8.71 -12.31
N TYR A 190 22.15 7.61 -12.70
CA TYR A 190 20.88 7.17 -12.16
C TYR A 190 21.04 5.84 -11.40
N ILE A 191 20.07 5.56 -10.54
CA ILE A 191 19.88 4.27 -9.89
C ILE A 191 18.43 3.82 -10.04
N PHE A 192 18.17 2.53 -9.83
CA PHE A 192 16.81 2.01 -9.75
C PHE A 192 16.36 1.94 -8.29
N TYR A 193 15.38 2.75 -7.91
CA TYR A 193 14.85 2.83 -6.53
C TYR A 193 14.07 1.59 -6.08
N GLY A 194 13.80 0.65 -6.99
CA GLY A 194 12.98 -0.53 -6.74
C GLY A 194 11.64 -0.50 -7.50
N THR A 195 10.91 -1.60 -7.41
CA THR A 195 9.71 -1.90 -8.21
C THR A 195 8.45 -1.22 -7.64
N ARG A 196 8.52 0.10 -7.43
CA ARG A 196 7.41 0.90 -6.88
C ARG A 196 6.41 1.31 -7.97
N SER A 197 5.14 1.45 -7.60
CA SER A 197 4.10 2.00 -8.47
C SER A 197 4.22 3.53 -8.56
N ASN A 198 3.57 4.16 -9.54
CA ASN A 198 3.51 5.62 -9.60
C ASN A 198 2.72 6.22 -8.43
N ALA A 199 1.74 5.50 -7.87
CA ALA A 199 1.08 5.93 -6.64
C ALA A 199 2.08 5.99 -5.47
N GLU A 200 2.94 4.98 -5.34
CA GLU A 200 3.98 4.96 -4.32
C GLU A 200 5.04 6.04 -4.56
N PHE A 201 5.50 6.26 -5.81
CA PHE A 201 6.45 7.32 -6.13
C PHE A 201 5.89 8.71 -5.85
N VAL A 202 4.63 8.98 -6.20
CA VAL A 202 4.01 10.28 -5.90
C VAL A 202 3.89 10.47 -4.40
N ILE A 203 3.35 9.48 -3.68
CA ILE A 203 3.03 9.62 -2.25
C ILE A 203 4.28 9.64 -1.38
N HIS A 204 5.27 8.79 -1.67
CA HIS A 204 6.44 8.57 -0.81
C HIS A 204 7.74 9.14 -1.36
N ASN A 205 7.84 9.42 -2.66
CA ASN A 205 9.04 10.01 -3.25
C ASN A 205 8.82 11.41 -3.86
N GLY A 206 7.57 11.88 -3.95
CA GLY A 206 7.25 13.21 -4.47
C GLY A 206 7.48 13.36 -5.98
N PHE A 207 7.39 12.30 -6.78
CA PHE A 207 7.46 12.44 -8.23
C PHE A 207 6.59 11.41 -8.96
N PHE A 208 6.23 11.73 -10.19
CA PHE A 208 5.59 10.79 -11.12
C PHE A 208 6.61 10.34 -12.17
N PHE A 209 6.66 9.04 -12.48
CA PHE A 209 7.60 8.49 -13.47
C PHE A 209 6.85 8.01 -14.72
N GLN A 210 7.09 8.69 -15.85
CA GLN A 210 6.28 8.60 -17.07
C GLN A 210 6.25 7.20 -17.69
N GLU A 211 7.35 6.46 -17.64
CA GLU A 211 7.50 5.13 -18.25
C GLU A 211 7.79 4.06 -17.20
N ASN A 212 7.10 4.12 -16.05
CA ASN A 212 7.28 3.15 -14.99
C ASN A 212 6.87 1.73 -15.43
N ALA A 213 7.86 0.85 -15.58
CA ALA A 213 7.66 -0.54 -15.98
C ALA A 213 7.03 -1.41 -14.88
N HIS A 214 6.90 -0.90 -13.65
CA HIS A 214 6.38 -1.61 -12.48
C HIS A 214 5.07 -1.01 -11.95
N ASP A 215 4.44 -0.14 -12.75
CA ASP A 215 3.20 0.54 -12.35
C ASP A 215 2.02 -0.44 -12.25
N ARG A 216 1.15 -0.19 -11.27
CA ARG A 216 0.07 -1.09 -10.91
C ARG A 216 -1.04 -0.39 -10.14
N VAL A 217 -2.26 -0.91 -10.26
CA VAL A 217 -3.43 -0.50 -9.47
C VAL A 217 -3.92 -1.64 -8.59
N LYS A 218 -4.54 -1.32 -7.45
CA LYS A 218 -5.09 -2.29 -6.50
C LYS A 218 -6.46 -2.79 -6.98
N VAL A 219 -6.73 -4.08 -6.81
CA VAL A 219 -8.06 -4.68 -7.02
C VAL A 219 -8.41 -5.60 -5.86
N LYS A 220 -9.41 -5.22 -5.08
CA LYS A 220 -9.90 -6.03 -3.95
C LYS A 220 -10.88 -7.09 -4.46
N LEU A 221 -10.54 -8.36 -4.25
CA LEU A 221 -11.36 -9.50 -4.63
C LEU A 221 -11.50 -10.47 -3.45
N GLY A 222 -12.63 -11.16 -3.40
CA GLY A 222 -12.89 -12.16 -2.36
C GLY A 222 -14.06 -13.06 -2.73
N VAL A 223 -14.01 -14.28 -2.21
CA VAL A 223 -15.11 -15.25 -2.32
C VAL A 223 -16.18 -14.86 -1.30
N SER A 224 -17.43 -14.68 -1.75
CA SER A 224 -18.52 -14.29 -0.85
C SER A 224 -18.86 -15.42 0.12
N LYS A 225 -19.03 -15.11 1.41
CA LYS A 225 -19.50 -16.09 2.41
C LYS A 225 -20.91 -16.62 2.14
N SER A 226 -21.71 -15.90 1.35
CA SER A 226 -23.04 -16.35 0.91
C SER A 226 -22.99 -17.30 -0.30
N GLU A 227 -21.81 -17.53 -0.89
CA GLU A 227 -21.66 -18.44 -2.01
C GLU A 227 -21.80 -19.89 -1.55
N ARG A 228 -22.64 -20.68 -2.24
CA ARG A 228 -22.87 -22.10 -1.95
C ARG A 228 -21.57 -22.92 -1.89
N LEU A 229 -20.60 -22.58 -2.75
CA LEU A 229 -19.32 -23.26 -2.87
C LEU A 229 -18.20 -22.61 -2.03
N TYR A 230 -18.52 -21.67 -1.14
CA TYR A 230 -17.53 -20.91 -0.36
C TYR A 230 -16.52 -21.82 0.34
N ALA A 231 -16.99 -22.84 1.08
CA ALA A 231 -16.11 -23.71 1.85
C ALA A 231 -15.10 -24.46 0.97
N MET A 232 -15.54 -24.95 -0.18
CA MET A 232 -14.67 -25.66 -1.13
C MET A 232 -13.65 -24.71 -1.77
N LYS A 233 -14.08 -23.52 -2.20
CA LYS A 233 -13.17 -22.50 -2.77
C LYS A 233 -12.15 -22.03 -1.75
N ALA A 234 -12.58 -21.74 -0.52
CA ALA A 234 -11.71 -21.31 0.57
C ALA A 234 -10.65 -22.38 0.90
N GLU A 235 -11.03 -23.66 0.91
CA GLU A 235 -10.09 -24.77 1.13
C GLU A 235 -9.06 -24.90 -0.01
N VAL A 236 -9.49 -24.84 -1.28
CA VAL A 236 -8.55 -24.88 -2.42
C VAL A 236 -7.58 -23.69 -2.37
N LEU A 237 -8.09 -22.48 -2.08
CA LEU A 237 -7.26 -21.29 -1.91
C LEU A 237 -6.28 -21.44 -0.74
N ALA A 238 -6.73 -21.98 0.41
CA ALA A 238 -5.87 -22.21 1.56
C ALA A 238 -4.73 -23.19 1.25
N ARG A 239 -5.02 -24.28 0.53
CA ARG A 239 -3.97 -25.23 0.08
C ARG A 239 -3.00 -24.61 -0.94
N ALA A 240 -3.45 -23.60 -1.69
CA ALA A 240 -2.61 -22.82 -2.60
C ALA A 240 -1.86 -21.66 -1.90
N GLY A 241 -2.04 -21.47 -0.57
CA GLY A 241 -1.44 -20.35 0.17
C GLY A 241 -2.06 -18.99 -0.17
N ILE A 242 -3.29 -18.95 -0.68
CA ILE A 242 -3.98 -17.72 -1.11
C ILE A 242 -5.12 -17.40 -0.14
N PRO A 243 -5.22 -16.16 0.39
CA PRO A 243 -6.36 -15.77 1.21
C PRO A 243 -7.68 -15.74 0.43
N ALA A 244 -8.79 -16.12 1.08
CA ALA A 244 -10.12 -16.10 0.46
C ALA A 244 -10.64 -14.67 0.12
N SER A 245 -10.00 -13.64 0.65
CA SER A 245 -10.21 -12.23 0.32
C SER A 245 -8.89 -11.48 0.44
N CYS A 246 -8.44 -10.84 -0.63
CA CYS A 246 -7.14 -10.15 -0.68
C CYS A 246 -7.23 -8.89 -1.58
N ILE A 247 -6.23 -8.02 -1.45
CA ILE A 247 -6.00 -6.92 -2.39
C ILE A 247 -4.92 -7.37 -3.36
N PHE A 248 -5.30 -7.63 -4.60
CA PHE A 248 -4.38 -7.97 -5.68
C PHE A 248 -3.95 -6.72 -6.46
N ALA A 249 -3.02 -6.91 -7.39
CA ALA A 249 -2.57 -5.86 -8.30
C ALA A 249 -2.94 -6.19 -9.76
N LEU A 250 -3.31 -5.14 -10.52
CA LEU A 250 -3.30 -5.17 -11.98
C LEU A 250 -2.10 -4.35 -12.46
N HIS A 251 -1.28 -4.94 -13.31
CA HIS A 251 0.00 -4.38 -13.77
C HIS A 251 -0.15 -3.68 -15.12
N CYS A 252 0.73 -2.71 -15.40
CA CYS A 252 0.79 -2.01 -16.69
C CYS A 252 1.32 -2.87 -17.85
N ASN A 253 1.91 -4.03 -17.54
CA ASN A 253 2.55 -4.96 -18.48
C ASN A 253 1.60 -6.11 -18.87
N GLU A 254 2.02 -6.90 -19.87
CA GLU A 254 1.35 -8.15 -20.25
C GLU A 254 2.14 -9.36 -19.70
N PRO A 255 1.48 -10.32 -19.02
CA PRO A 255 0.07 -10.31 -18.64
C PRO A 255 -0.24 -9.28 -17.52
N PRO A 256 -1.48 -8.75 -17.45
CA PRO A 256 -1.85 -7.72 -16.48
C PRO A 256 -2.06 -8.26 -15.06
N ILE A 257 -1.96 -9.58 -14.85
CA ILE A 257 -2.23 -10.26 -13.58
C ILE A 257 -1.06 -11.15 -13.20
N SER A 258 -0.79 -11.26 -11.90
CA SER A 258 0.22 -12.19 -11.36
C SER A 258 -0.28 -13.64 -11.35
N ALA A 259 0.64 -14.58 -11.15
CA ALA A 259 0.31 -16.00 -10.97
C ALA A 259 -0.67 -16.22 -9.79
N GLN A 260 -0.50 -15.48 -8.70
CA GLN A 260 -1.39 -15.54 -7.53
C GLN A 260 -2.82 -15.06 -7.87
N LEU A 261 -2.95 -13.94 -8.61
CA LEU A 261 -4.26 -13.44 -9.03
C LEU A 261 -4.91 -14.39 -10.05
N LEU A 262 -4.14 -14.97 -10.98
CA LEU A 262 -4.64 -15.98 -11.90
C LEU A 262 -5.20 -17.20 -11.16
N ALA A 263 -4.44 -17.75 -10.21
CA ALA A 263 -4.87 -18.86 -9.37
C ALA A 263 -6.16 -18.53 -8.59
N PHE A 264 -6.22 -17.33 -8.00
CA PHE A 264 -7.42 -16.86 -7.30
C PHE A 264 -8.63 -16.80 -8.24
N LEU A 265 -8.48 -16.19 -9.42
CA LEU A 265 -9.56 -16.03 -10.40
C LEU A 265 -10.05 -17.38 -10.96
N ARG A 266 -9.14 -18.34 -11.18
CA ARG A 266 -9.50 -19.71 -11.57
C ARG A 266 -10.40 -20.36 -10.53
N VAL A 267 -9.98 -20.37 -9.26
CA VAL A 267 -10.77 -20.94 -8.16
C VAL A 267 -12.08 -20.17 -7.96
N PHE A 268 -12.05 -18.85 -8.11
CA PHE A 268 -13.24 -18.00 -8.06
C PHE A 268 -14.28 -18.39 -9.12
N CYS A 269 -13.86 -18.91 -10.27
CA CYS A 269 -14.75 -19.31 -11.37
C CYS A 269 -15.01 -20.82 -11.47
N MET A 270 -14.45 -21.64 -10.58
CA MET A 270 -14.58 -23.10 -10.63
C MET A 270 -16.02 -23.58 -10.38
N THR A 271 -16.39 -24.66 -11.06
CA THR A 271 -17.58 -25.45 -10.75
C THR A 271 -17.36 -26.37 -9.55
N GLU A 272 -18.43 -27.02 -9.09
CA GLU A 272 -18.32 -27.98 -7.99
C GLU A 272 -17.49 -29.21 -8.40
N GLU A 273 -17.62 -29.66 -9.64
CA GLU A 273 -16.87 -30.79 -10.22
C GLU A 273 -15.39 -30.46 -10.30
N GLU A 274 -15.04 -29.29 -10.84
CA GLU A 274 -13.66 -28.80 -10.88
C GLU A 274 -13.09 -28.74 -9.46
N LEU A 275 -13.78 -28.14 -8.49
CA LEU A 275 -13.30 -28.07 -7.10
C LEU A 275 -13.07 -29.46 -6.48
N LYS A 276 -13.92 -30.45 -6.77
CA LYS A 276 -13.74 -31.82 -6.26
C LYS A 276 -12.43 -32.44 -6.74
N GLU A 277 -12.02 -32.18 -7.97
CA GLU A 277 -10.74 -32.67 -8.50
C GLU A 277 -9.52 -32.09 -7.77
N TYR A 278 -9.60 -30.83 -7.34
CA TYR A 278 -8.54 -30.15 -6.59
C TYR A 278 -8.54 -30.52 -5.09
N LEU A 279 -9.61 -31.17 -4.60
CA LEU A 279 -9.75 -31.53 -3.18
C LEU A 279 -9.54 -33.03 -2.91
N MET A 280 -10.04 -33.90 -3.80
CA MET A 280 -10.22 -35.34 -3.55
C MET A 280 -9.58 -36.26 -4.61
N GLY A 281 -9.02 -35.72 -5.70
CA GLY A 281 -8.44 -36.51 -6.78
C GLY A 281 -7.00 -36.96 -6.54
N ASP A 282 -6.61 -38.08 -7.15
CA ASP A 282 -5.19 -38.43 -7.32
C ASP A 282 -4.52 -37.32 -8.16
N GLY A 283 -3.35 -36.82 -7.72
CA GLY A 283 -2.70 -35.66 -8.32
C GLY A 283 -3.29 -34.28 -7.95
N ALA A 284 -4.18 -34.17 -6.95
CA ALA A 284 -4.72 -32.87 -6.49
C ALA A 284 -3.63 -31.85 -6.13
N ALA A 285 -2.52 -32.29 -5.54
CA ALA A 285 -1.38 -31.43 -5.21
C ALA A 285 -0.71 -30.84 -6.47
N SER A 286 -0.52 -31.65 -7.51
CA SER A 286 0.03 -31.19 -8.79
C SER A 286 -0.91 -30.18 -9.47
N LYS A 287 -2.22 -30.42 -9.42
CA LYS A 287 -3.21 -29.46 -9.94
C LYS A 287 -3.15 -28.12 -9.21
N ILE A 288 -3.06 -28.12 -7.88
CA ILE A 288 -2.89 -26.91 -7.07
C ILE A 288 -1.61 -26.16 -7.46
N PHE A 289 -0.50 -26.88 -7.65
CA PHE A 289 0.77 -26.29 -8.07
C PHE A 289 0.67 -25.54 -9.41
N THR A 290 -0.13 -26.05 -10.35
CA THR A 290 -0.33 -25.42 -11.67
C THR A 290 -1.34 -24.27 -11.72
N LEU A 291 -2.06 -23.97 -10.62
CA LEU A 291 -3.13 -22.96 -10.61
C LEU A 291 -2.66 -21.57 -11.05
N GLY A 292 -1.42 -21.19 -10.75
CA GLY A 292 -0.85 -19.90 -11.15
C GLY A 292 -0.19 -19.90 -12.54
N ASN A 293 -0.11 -21.03 -13.23
CA ASN A 293 0.59 -21.16 -14.50
C ASN A 293 -0.39 -20.97 -15.69
N SER A 294 -0.10 -20.00 -16.55
CA SER A 294 -0.93 -19.68 -17.72
C SER A 294 -0.98 -20.78 -18.79
N GLU A 295 -0.01 -21.70 -18.80
CA GLU A 295 0.06 -22.80 -19.78
C GLU A 295 -0.88 -23.97 -19.44
N PHE A 296 -1.25 -24.11 -18.16
CA PHE A 296 -2.07 -25.20 -17.65
C PHE A 296 -3.40 -24.67 -17.10
N PRO A 297 -4.39 -24.42 -17.97
CA PRO A 297 -5.73 -23.99 -17.55
C PRO A 297 -6.51 -25.11 -16.86
N VAL A 298 -7.45 -24.72 -15.99
CA VAL A 298 -8.39 -25.67 -15.36
C VAL A 298 -9.29 -26.32 -16.42
N SER A 299 -9.91 -25.47 -17.24
CA SER A 299 -10.75 -25.81 -18.39
C SER A 299 -10.85 -24.56 -19.28
N TRP A 300 -11.25 -24.73 -20.54
CA TRP A 300 -11.48 -23.58 -21.43
C TRP A 300 -12.63 -22.72 -20.92
N GLU A 301 -13.69 -23.33 -20.39
CA GLU A 301 -14.83 -22.64 -19.79
C GLU A 301 -14.45 -21.83 -18.54
N ASN A 302 -13.54 -22.35 -17.71
CA ASN A 302 -13.03 -21.63 -16.55
C ASN A 302 -12.26 -20.37 -16.97
N GLU A 303 -11.37 -20.49 -17.95
CA GLU A 303 -10.63 -19.35 -18.51
C GLU A 303 -11.60 -18.32 -19.14
N ILE A 304 -12.60 -18.75 -19.91
CA ILE A 304 -13.60 -17.82 -20.47
C ILE A 304 -14.31 -17.05 -19.33
N LYS A 305 -14.78 -17.75 -18.28
CA LYS A 305 -15.46 -17.11 -17.15
C LYS A 305 -14.57 -16.10 -16.42
N LEU A 306 -13.32 -16.48 -16.14
CA LEU A 306 -12.43 -15.63 -15.35
C LEU A 306 -11.99 -14.38 -16.12
N TRP A 307 -11.72 -14.50 -17.43
CA TRP A 307 -11.37 -13.35 -18.26
C TRP A 307 -12.58 -12.45 -18.54
N THR A 308 -13.79 -13.02 -18.67
CA THR A 308 -15.04 -12.25 -18.71
C THR A 308 -15.23 -11.43 -17.42
N PHE A 309 -14.99 -12.07 -16.27
CA PHE A 309 -15.07 -11.40 -14.98
C PHE A 309 -14.07 -10.25 -14.87
N LEU A 310 -12.81 -10.47 -15.26
CA LEU A 310 -11.77 -9.46 -15.19
C LEU A 310 -12.07 -8.28 -16.13
N GLU A 311 -12.45 -8.54 -17.39
CA GLU A 311 -12.90 -7.53 -18.36
C GLU A 311 -14.01 -6.65 -17.75
N THR A 312 -15.05 -7.29 -17.21
CA THR A 312 -16.20 -6.61 -16.61
C THR A 312 -15.81 -5.81 -15.36
N ARG A 313 -14.95 -6.38 -14.50
CA ARG A 313 -14.50 -5.73 -13.27
C ARG A 313 -13.65 -4.51 -13.57
N ALA A 314 -12.69 -4.61 -14.49
CA ALA A 314 -11.85 -3.49 -14.90
C ALA A 314 -12.70 -2.36 -15.50
N ALA A 315 -13.66 -2.69 -16.37
CA ALA A 315 -14.60 -1.71 -16.93
C ALA A 315 -15.49 -1.05 -15.86
N LEU A 316 -15.92 -1.79 -14.82
CA LEU A 316 -16.69 -1.23 -13.72
C LEU A 316 -15.86 -0.26 -12.87
N LEU A 317 -14.60 -0.62 -12.56
CA LEU A 317 -13.68 0.26 -11.85
C LEU A 317 -13.37 1.53 -12.66
N LEU A 318 -13.22 1.42 -13.97
CA LEU A 318 -12.99 2.59 -14.82
C LEU A 318 -14.15 3.60 -14.74
N LYS A 319 -15.39 3.11 -14.64
CA LYS A 319 -16.60 3.94 -14.51
C LYS A 319 -16.71 4.67 -13.17
N SER A 320 -15.94 4.31 -12.14
CA SER A 320 -15.96 5.05 -10.86
C SER A 320 -15.09 6.31 -10.88
N TYR A 321 -14.25 6.49 -11.90
CA TYR A 321 -13.47 7.71 -12.08
C TYR A 321 -14.35 8.83 -12.61
N LYS A 322 -14.07 10.06 -12.16
CA LYS A 322 -14.86 11.25 -12.54
C LYS A 322 -14.57 11.75 -13.96
N THR A 323 -13.41 11.42 -14.50
CA THR A 323 -12.92 11.88 -15.81
C THR A 323 -12.46 10.70 -16.67
N THR A 324 -12.45 10.88 -17.97
CA THR A 324 -11.91 9.92 -18.94
C THR A 324 -10.41 10.11 -19.16
N SER A 325 -9.76 9.11 -19.79
CA SER A 325 -8.34 9.22 -20.15
C SER A 325 -8.09 10.29 -21.21
N GLU A 326 -9.04 10.52 -22.12
CA GLU A 326 -8.99 11.58 -23.14
C GLU A 326 -9.08 12.97 -22.51
N GLU A 327 -9.99 13.17 -21.55
CA GLU A 327 -10.11 14.43 -20.81
C GLU A 327 -8.82 14.75 -20.06
N ASP A 328 -8.21 13.75 -19.43
CA ASP A 328 -6.97 13.93 -18.67
C ASP A 328 -5.77 14.22 -19.58
N ARG A 329 -5.67 13.55 -20.74
CA ARG A 329 -4.67 13.89 -21.76
C ARG A 329 -4.82 15.34 -22.21
N SER A 330 -6.05 15.76 -22.51
CA SER A 330 -6.36 17.14 -22.92
C SER A 330 -6.03 18.15 -21.82
N LEU A 331 -6.22 17.79 -20.55
CA LEU A 331 -5.83 18.66 -19.43
C LEU A 331 -4.31 18.78 -19.30
N LEU A 332 -3.55 17.70 -19.52
CA LEU A 332 -2.08 17.72 -19.45
C LEU A 332 -1.41 18.55 -20.54
N GLU A 333 -2.07 18.77 -21.67
CA GLU A 333 -1.62 19.67 -22.74
C GLU A 333 -1.63 21.14 -22.34
N LYS A 334 -2.35 21.50 -21.27
CA LYS A 334 -2.38 22.87 -20.77
C LYS A 334 -1.02 23.27 -20.20
N PRO A 335 -0.44 24.40 -20.64
CA PRO A 335 0.91 24.82 -20.23
C PRO A 335 0.95 25.41 -18.81
N ASP A 336 -0.19 25.83 -18.26
CA ASP A 336 -0.34 26.59 -17.02
C ASP A 336 -0.57 25.71 -15.77
N LEU A 337 -0.39 24.39 -15.86
CA LEU A 337 -0.52 23.50 -14.71
C LEU A 337 0.68 23.61 -13.76
N SER A 338 0.40 23.73 -12.46
CA SER A 338 1.41 23.52 -11.42
C SER A 338 2.01 22.11 -11.50
N LEU A 339 3.21 21.94 -10.95
CA LEU A 339 3.88 20.63 -10.90
C LEU A 339 3.02 19.58 -10.19
N HIS A 340 2.49 19.90 -9.01
CA HIS A 340 1.59 19.03 -8.26
C HIS A 340 0.29 18.71 -9.01
N SER A 341 -0.33 19.70 -9.67
CA SER A 341 -1.52 19.45 -10.51
C SER A 341 -1.21 18.49 -11.64
N ARG A 342 -0.05 18.66 -12.30
CA ARG A 342 0.41 17.77 -13.37
C ARG A 342 0.63 16.35 -12.84
N MET A 343 1.32 16.18 -11.70
CA MET A 343 1.52 14.89 -11.05
C MET A 343 0.19 14.21 -10.69
N ALA A 344 -0.76 14.97 -10.12
CA ALA A 344 -2.08 14.45 -9.76
C ALA A 344 -2.86 13.95 -11.00
N ILE A 345 -2.84 14.72 -12.10
CA ILE A 345 -3.52 14.35 -13.35
C ILE A 345 -2.81 13.15 -14.02
N GLN A 346 -1.47 13.12 -14.01
CA GLN A 346 -0.70 11.99 -14.52
C GLN A 346 -1.00 10.70 -13.75
N LEU A 347 -1.05 10.77 -12.42
CA LEU A 347 -1.35 9.61 -11.57
C LEU A 347 -2.74 9.04 -11.86
N ARG A 348 -3.79 9.86 -11.86
CA ARG A 348 -5.14 9.38 -12.16
C ARG A 348 -5.30 8.90 -13.60
N LEU A 349 -4.53 9.44 -14.54
CA LEU A 349 -4.50 8.96 -15.93
C LEU A 349 -3.84 7.57 -16.00
N ALA A 350 -2.70 7.38 -15.32
CA ALA A 350 -2.00 6.11 -15.26
C ALA A 350 -2.89 5.00 -14.65
N GLU A 351 -3.60 5.30 -13.55
CA GLU A 351 -4.53 4.33 -12.95
C GLU A 351 -5.60 3.86 -13.97
N LYS A 352 -6.17 4.79 -14.75
CA LYS A 352 -7.16 4.46 -15.79
C LYS A 352 -6.55 3.67 -16.95
N GLN A 353 -5.36 4.05 -17.42
CA GLN A 353 -4.69 3.34 -18.52
C GLN A 353 -4.38 1.88 -18.17
N ILE A 354 -4.02 1.60 -16.92
CA ILE A 354 -3.82 0.22 -16.45
C ILE A 354 -5.14 -0.57 -16.48
N LEU A 355 -6.25 0.04 -16.03
CA LEU A 355 -7.58 -0.59 -16.09
C LEU A 355 -8.07 -0.80 -17.53
N GLU A 356 -7.85 0.16 -18.42
CA GLU A 356 -8.15 0.06 -19.85
C GLU A 356 -7.38 -1.09 -20.49
N LYS A 357 -6.07 -1.17 -20.25
CA LYS A 357 -5.22 -2.28 -20.72
C LYS A 357 -5.70 -3.63 -20.18
N ALA A 358 -5.98 -3.73 -18.88
CA ALA A 358 -6.49 -4.96 -18.27
C ALA A 358 -7.83 -5.40 -18.88
N SER A 359 -8.72 -4.45 -19.17
CA SER A 359 -10.00 -4.71 -19.85
C SER A 359 -9.80 -5.24 -21.27
N VAL A 360 -8.93 -4.60 -22.06
CA VAL A 360 -8.60 -5.02 -23.43
C VAL A 360 -7.93 -6.40 -23.44
N SER A 361 -6.95 -6.63 -22.56
CA SER A 361 -6.26 -7.93 -22.41
C SER A 361 -7.24 -9.03 -22.00
N GLY A 362 -8.14 -8.75 -21.04
CA GLY A 362 -9.19 -9.67 -20.63
C GLY A 362 -10.12 -10.05 -21.78
N ARG A 363 -10.56 -9.08 -22.59
CA ARG A 363 -11.36 -9.34 -23.80
C ARG A 363 -10.61 -10.21 -24.81
N ALA A 364 -9.34 -9.92 -25.07
CA ALA A 364 -8.51 -10.67 -26.01
C ALA A 364 -8.32 -12.12 -25.56
N LYS A 365 -8.03 -12.34 -24.27
CA LYS A 365 -7.90 -13.68 -23.67
C LYS A 365 -9.22 -14.45 -23.71
N ARG A 366 -10.34 -13.81 -23.37
CA ARG A 366 -11.68 -14.41 -23.47
C ARG A 366 -11.96 -14.91 -24.89
N LEU A 367 -11.78 -14.08 -25.91
CA LEU A 367 -11.98 -14.47 -27.32
C LEU A 367 -11.03 -15.60 -27.74
N HIS A 368 -9.79 -15.59 -27.26
CA HIS A 368 -8.83 -16.66 -27.51
C HIS A 368 -9.31 -18.01 -26.98
N PHE A 369 -9.79 -18.06 -25.72
CA PHE A 369 -10.27 -19.30 -25.12
C PHE A 369 -11.64 -19.73 -25.65
N GLU A 370 -12.53 -18.79 -26.03
CA GLU A 370 -13.75 -19.09 -26.78
C GLU A 370 -13.44 -19.82 -28.09
N LYS A 371 -12.41 -19.37 -28.82
CA LYS A 371 -11.95 -20.05 -30.04
C LYS A 371 -11.41 -21.46 -29.75
N LYS A 372 -10.58 -21.61 -28.72
CA LYS A 372 -10.04 -22.93 -28.30
C LYS A 372 -11.16 -23.92 -27.96
N LEU A 373 -12.20 -23.45 -27.27
CA LEU A 373 -13.37 -24.26 -26.94
C LEU A 373 -14.16 -24.65 -28.20
N GLN A 374 -14.37 -23.73 -29.14
CA GLN A 374 -15.06 -24.01 -30.41
C GLN A 374 -14.30 -25.01 -31.29
N GLU A 375 -12.97 -25.00 -31.23
CA GLU A 375 -12.08 -25.92 -31.95
C GLU A 375 -11.92 -27.29 -31.27
N ASP A 376 -12.56 -27.50 -30.11
CA ASP A 376 -12.38 -28.69 -29.26
C ASP A 376 -10.90 -29.01 -29.01
N ALA A 377 -10.10 -27.95 -28.79
CA ALA A 377 -8.66 -28.09 -28.63
C ALA A 377 -8.32 -28.90 -27.37
N PRO A 378 -7.37 -29.84 -27.43
CA PRO A 378 -6.99 -30.63 -26.26
C PRO A 378 -6.41 -29.73 -25.16
N LEU A 379 -6.82 -29.95 -23.92
CA LEU A 379 -6.26 -29.27 -22.74
C LEU A 379 -4.80 -29.70 -22.53
N PRO A 380 -3.86 -28.75 -22.35
CA PRO A 380 -2.50 -29.06 -21.94
C PRO A 380 -2.51 -29.84 -20.62
N ARG A 381 -1.68 -30.89 -20.54
CA ARG A 381 -1.51 -31.67 -19.31
C ARG A 381 -0.09 -31.44 -18.79
N TYR A 382 -0.01 -31.28 -17.48
CA TYR A 382 1.27 -31.25 -16.78
C TYR A 382 1.77 -32.68 -16.60
N GLU A 383 2.97 -33.00 -17.11
CA GLU A 383 3.67 -34.24 -16.80
C GLU A 383 4.82 -33.95 -15.83
N GLU A 384 5.05 -34.80 -14.82
CA GLU A 384 6.13 -34.57 -13.84
C GLU A 384 7.54 -34.54 -14.50
N SER A 385 7.69 -35.09 -15.70
CA SER A 385 8.91 -34.96 -16.52
C SER A 385 9.16 -33.53 -17.03
N ASP A 386 8.15 -32.67 -17.06
CA ASP A 386 8.27 -31.26 -17.45
C ASP A 386 9.05 -30.44 -16.43
N ILE A 387 9.31 -30.99 -15.23
CA ILE A 387 10.25 -30.43 -14.24
C ILE A 387 11.66 -30.30 -14.84
N ALA A 388 12.08 -31.22 -15.72
CA ALA A 388 13.41 -31.19 -16.34
C ALA A 388 13.59 -30.05 -17.37
N LEU A 389 12.49 -29.48 -17.88
CA LEU A 389 12.49 -28.29 -18.75
C LEU A 389 12.50 -26.98 -17.94
N LEU A 390 11.97 -27.02 -16.71
CA LEU A 390 12.09 -25.93 -15.74
C LEU A 390 13.50 -25.84 -15.13
N GLU A 391 14.28 -26.92 -15.17
CA GLU A 391 15.70 -26.90 -14.75
C GLU A 391 16.69 -26.52 -15.88
N ASN A 392 16.30 -26.63 -17.16
CA ASN A 392 17.19 -26.41 -18.32
C ASN A 392 16.89 -25.15 -19.16
N SER A 393 15.87 -24.37 -18.80
CA SER A 393 15.87 -22.94 -19.12
C SER A 393 16.71 -22.25 -18.05
N GLU A 394 17.56 -21.28 -18.40
CA GLU A 394 18.35 -20.50 -17.43
C GLU A 394 17.49 -19.56 -16.55
N SER A 395 16.36 -20.06 -16.06
CA SER A 395 15.66 -19.59 -14.88
C SER A 395 15.74 -20.71 -13.85
N LYS A 396 16.82 -20.71 -13.06
CA LYS A 396 16.85 -21.45 -11.79
C LYS A 396 15.59 -21.10 -11.03
N LEU A 397 14.60 -21.99 -11.00
CA LEU A 397 13.57 -21.90 -9.97
C LEU A 397 14.28 -22.13 -8.64
N PRO A 398 14.24 -21.17 -7.71
CA PRO A 398 15.12 -21.21 -6.58
C PRO A 398 14.65 -22.25 -5.56
N ILE A 399 15.59 -22.93 -4.92
CA ILE A 399 15.41 -23.45 -3.56
C ILE A 399 15.30 -22.23 -2.63
N ILE A 400 14.19 -21.52 -2.73
CA ILE A 400 13.87 -20.35 -1.92
C ILE A 400 12.36 -20.41 -1.65
N LEU A 401 11.91 -21.52 -1.06
CA LEU A 401 10.68 -21.59 -0.26
C LEU A 401 11.01 -21.87 1.22
N ARG A 402 12.29 -21.71 1.58
CA ARG A 402 12.78 -21.58 2.97
C ARG A 402 13.67 -20.36 3.20
N GLN A 403 14.11 -19.69 2.14
CA GLN A 403 14.92 -18.47 2.22
C GLN A 403 14.17 -17.21 1.76
N LEU A 404 12.99 -17.34 1.13
CA LEU A 404 12.05 -16.22 0.93
C LEU A 404 11.10 -16.10 2.12
N GLU A 405 11.08 -17.05 3.05
CA GLU A 405 10.52 -16.79 4.38
C GLU A 405 11.47 -15.96 5.26
N GLU A 406 12.71 -15.70 4.83
CA GLU A 406 13.59 -14.74 5.53
C GLU A 406 13.52 -13.32 4.92
N GLU A 407 13.00 -13.15 3.70
CA GLU A 407 12.79 -11.83 3.07
C GLU A 407 11.31 -11.45 2.81
N GLU A 408 10.39 -12.42 2.73
CA GLU A 408 8.92 -12.23 2.73
C GLU A 408 8.26 -12.73 4.04
N GLY A 409 9.03 -13.29 4.98
CA GLY A 409 8.59 -13.70 6.31
C GLY A 409 9.16 -12.82 7.43
N GLN A 410 9.09 -11.51 7.27
CA GLN A 410 8.71 -10.67 8.39
C GLN A 410 7.35 -10.07 8.03
N GLU A 411 6.30 -10.76 8.48
CA GLU A 411 5.07 -10.07 8.82
C GLU A 411 5.47 -8.82 9.62
N VAL A 412 5.38 -7.65 8.98
CA VAL A 412 5.03 -6.44 9.69
C VAL A 412 3.79 -6.85 10.47
N PRO A 413 3.83 -6.90 11.82
CA PRO A 413 2.71 -7.38 12.60
C PRO A 413 1.47 -6.65 12.09
N GLU A 414 0.36 -7.36 11.89
CA GLU A 414 -0.92 -6.72 11.52
C GLU A 414 -1.29 -5.57 12.48
N GLU A 415 -0.62 -5.43 13.62
CA GLU A 415 -0.63 -4.25 14.48
C GLU A 415 -0.11 -2.96 13.81
N GLU A 416 0.90 -2.94 12.93
CA GLU A 416 1.43 -1.67 12.37
C GLU A 416 0.59 -1.10 11.21
N GLN A 417 -0.04 -1.93 10.38
CA GLN A 417 -1.02 -1.44 9.40
C GLN A 417 -2.40 -1.18 10.04
N SER A 418 -2.79 -1.92 11.08
CA SER A 418 -4.07 -1.66 11.78
C SER A 418 -4.03 -0.48 12.74
N LEU A 419 -2.87 -0.13 13.31
CA LEU A 419 -2.69 1.08 14.14
C LEU A 419 -2.73 2.38 13.33
N LEU A 420 -2.64 2.32 12.00
CA LEU A 420 -2.89 3.47 11.13
C LEU A 420 -4.39 3.76 10.97
N LEU A 421 -5.30 2.85 11.37
CA LEU A 421 -6.73 2.93 11.06
C LEU A 421 -7.72 2.88 12.23
N ASN A 422 -7.32 2.63 13.48
CA ASN A 422 -8.26 2.65 14.62
C ASN A 422 -8.03 3.80 15.59
N GLY A 423 -8.92 4.80 15.54
CA GLY A 423 -9.20 5.67 16.67
C GLY A 423 -10.00 4.90 17.71
N GLY A 424 -9.36 4.53 18.83
CA GLY A 424 -10.02 3.92 19.96
C GLY A 424 -11.08 4.85 20.55
N LYS A 425 -12.34 4.38 20.61
CA LYS A 425 -13.35 4.91 21.53
C LYS A 425 -13.00 4.43 22.94
N GLU A 426 -12.36 5.28 23.74
CA GLU A 426 -12.45 5.14 25.20
C GLU A 426 -13.62 5.99 25.69
N VAL A 427 -14.68 5.31 26.12
CA VAL A 427 -15.77 5.89 26.89
C VAL A 427 -15.26 6.08 28.32
N PHE A 428 -15.15 7.34 28.75
CA PHE A 428 -14.95 7.70 30.15
C PHE A 428 -16.14 7.17 30.99
N GLY A 429 -15.95 6.03 31.65
CA GLY A 429 -16.86 5.49 32.66
C GLY A 429 -16.51 6.04 34.04
N MET A 430 -17.20 7.10 34.46
CA MET A 430 -17.09 7.67 35.80
C MET A 430 -17.73 6.72 36.81
N LYS A 431 -16.92 6.11 37.69
CA LYS A 431 -17.39 5.29 38.83
C LYS A 431 -18.06 6.18 39.87
N MET A 432 -19.38 6.09 40.00
CA MET A 432 -20.09 6.37 41.25
C MET A 432 -20.32 5.04 41.98
N LYS A 433 -19.82 4.96 43.20
CA LYS A 433 -20.08 3.87 44.15
C LYS A 433 -21.47 4.04 44.75
N THR A 434 -22.22 2.96 44.86
CA THR A 434 -23.26 2.82 45.89
C THR A 434 -23.22 1.40 46.43
N ASP A 435 -23.07 1.32 47.74
CA ASP A 435 -23.00 0.10 48.53
C ASP A 435 -24.38 -0.55 48.72
N ARG A 436 -24.31 -1.85 49.03
CA ARG A 436 -25.37 -2.85 49.29
C ARG A 436 -26.36 -2.46 50.40
N VAL A 437 -27.58 -3.02 50.35
CA VAL A 437 -28.36 -3.79 51.39
C VAL A 437 -29.57 -4.41 50.64
N GLU A 438 -29.76 -5.76 50.55
CA GLU A 438 -30.73 -6.62 51.29
C GLU A 438 -32.16 -6.00 51.41
N GLU A 439 -33.32 -6.62 51.19
CA GLU A 439 -33.83 -7.97 51.46
C GLU A 439 -35.28 -8.10 50.88
N GLU A 440 -35.73 -9.35 50.70
CA GLU A 440 -37.10 -9.90 50.83
C GLU A 440 -38.31 -9.60 49.90
N GLN A 441 -38.75 -10.70 49.26
CA GLN A 441 -40.09 -11.34 49.25
C GLN A 441 -41.37 -10.57 48.85
N LYS A 442 -42.03 -11.07 47.79
CA LYS A 442 -43.37 -11.75 47.77
C LYS A 442 -43.91 -11.79 46.32
N GLU A 443 -44.22 -12.97 45.79
CA GLU A 443 -45.59 -13.55 45.63
C GLU A 443 -46.57 -12.62 44.86
N VAL A 444 -47.43 -13.02 43.93
CA VAL A 444 -47.86 -14.29 43.31
C VAL A 444 -48.77 -13.85 42.15
N GLY A 445 -48.71 -14.56 41.03
CA GLY A 445 -49.88 -15.02 40.25
C GLY A 445 -50.78 -14.03 39.51
N GLY A 446 -51.18 -14.46 38.30
CA GLY A 446 -52.50 -14.12 37.75
C GLY A 446 -52.51 -13.75 36.28
N ASP A 447 -52.90 -14.72 35.45
CA ASP A 447 -53.40 -14.55 34.08
C ASP A 447 -54.40 -13.40 33.93
N THR A 448 -54.43 -12.73 32.78
CA THR A 448 -55.53 -12.81 31.79
C THR A 448 -55.41 -11.73 30.69
N ASP A 449 -55.32 -12.21 29.46
CA ASP A 449 -56.04 -11.82 28.24
C ASP A 449 -56.73 -10.44 28.06
N LEU A 450 -56.47 -9.93 26.83
CA LEU A 450 -57.38 -9.33 25.83
C LEU A 450 -57.78 -7.83 25.90
N ASP A 451 -57.46 -7.16 24.77
CA ASP A 451 -58.24 -6.18 23.98
C ASP A 451 -58.91 -4.97 24.68
N SER A 452 -59.01 -3.75 24.15
CA SER A 452 -58.73 -3.12 22.86
C SER A 452 -59.12 -1.62 22.96
N MET A 453 -58.80 -0.84 21.92
CA MET A 453 -59.37 0.48 21.54
C MET A 453 -58.87 1.70 22.36
N GLU A 454 -58.62 2.89 21.79
CA GLU A 454 -59.41 3.56 20.76
C GLU A 454 -58.63 4.69 20.02
N LYS A 455 -59.10 5.01 18.81
CA LYS A 455 -58.63 6.02 17.85
C LYS A 455 -59.16 7.43 18.17
N GLY A 456 -58.51 8.46 17.59
CA GLY A 456 -59.12 9.73 17.19
C GLY A 456 -58.06 10.74 16.69
N GLN A 457 -57.80 10.84 15.38
CA GLN A 457 -58.28 11.89 14.43
C GLN A 457 -57.87 13.33 14.85
N ARG A 458 -56.91 14.03 14.20
CA ARG A 458 -56.97 14.76 12.88
C ARG A 458 -58.27 15.55 12.75
N GLU A 459 -58.29 16.89 12.69
CA GLU A 459 -57.74 17.90 11.76
C GLU A 459 -58.07 19.27 12.43
N ALA A 460 -57.62 20.49 12.10
CA ALA A 460 -57.20 21.10 10.84
C ALA A 460 -56.54 22.48 11.11
N ALA A 461 -55.74 22.92 10.13
CA ALA A 461 -55.76 24.24 9.48
C ALA A 461 -55.42 25.52 10.29
N GLU A 462 -54.29 26.20 9.99
CA GLU A 462 -54.14 27.29 8.99
C GLU A 462 -54.66 28.64 9.54
N LEU A 463 -53.97 29.78 9.52
CA LEU A 463 -53.22 30.47 8.46
C LEU A 463 -52.49 31.72 9.06
N THR A 464 -51.39 32.12 8.42
CA THR A 464 -50.94 33.53 8.13
C THR A 464 -50.59 34.49 9.28
N ALA A 465 -49.70 35.47 9.17
CA ALA A 465 -48.72 35.91 8.17
C ALA A 465 -47.94 37.10 8.78
N SER A 466 -46.70 37.33 8.32
CA SER A 466 -45.91 38.58 8.40
C SER A 466 -45.47 39.00 9.83
N ARG A 467 -44.33 39.66 10.09
CA ARG A 467 -43.78 40.83 9.40
C ARG A 467 -42.42 41.19 10.07
N THR A 468 -41.58 41.87 9.28
CA THR A 468 -40.62 42.95 9.65
C THR A 468 -39.27 42.66 10.33
N GLU A 469 -38.22 42.93 9.55
CA GLU A 469 -37.05 43.78 9.84
C GLU A 469 -37.18 44.71 11.07
N ASP A 470 -36.12 44.86 11.90
CA ASP A 470 -35.12 45.94 11.79
C ASP A 470 -34.29 46.08 13.11
N LYS A 471 -32.97 46.23 12.95
CA LYS A 471 -32.02 47.08 13.71
C LYS A 471 -31.56 46.85 15.17
N LYS A 472 -30.24 47.13 15.28
CA LYS A 472 -29.38 47.58 16.41
C LYS A 472 -28.91 46.48 17.37
N GLU A 473 -27.63 46.39 17.74
CA GLU A 473 -26.50 47.35 17.70
C GLU A 473 -25.18 46.56 17.64
#